data_AF-A0A3A9WNF2-F1
#
_entry.id   AF-A0A3A9WNF2-F1
#
_cell.length_a   1.000
_cell.length_b   1.000
_cell.length_c   1.000
_cell.angle_alpha   90.00
_cell.angle_beta   90.00
_cell.angle_gamma   90.00
#
_symmetry.space_group_name_H-M   'P 1'
#
loop_
_entity.id
_entity.type
_entity.pdbx_description
1 polymer ?
#
loop_
_entity_poly.entity_id
_entity_poly.type
_entity_poly.pdbx_seq_one_letter_code
_entity_poly.pdbx_strand_id
1 'polypeptide(L)'
;MASMIVISATAVPDHLRGALSRWLLEVTPQLYVGTVSARVRDELWTSVAASIGDGTAVLAHPDANEQGFTLHTAGTRRRHPLDFDGLTLIGFRQEGQETAKPL
;
A
#
# COMPACT_ATOMS: atom_id res chain seq x y z
N MET A 1 19.82 3.56 -0.92
CA MET A 1 19.72 3.82 -2.37
C MET A 1 18.28 4.16 -2.70
N ALA A 2 18.02 4.79 -3.85
CA ALA A 2 16.65 5.01 -4.32
C ALA A 2 16.14 3.75 -5.04
N SER A 3 14.84 3.48 -4.93
CA SER A 3 14.18 2.35 -5.57
C SER A 3 12.80 2.75 -6.06
N MET A 4 12.32 2.09 -7.11
CA MET A 4 10.94 2.28 -7.59
C MET A 4 9.96 1.86 -6.49
N ILE A 5 8.91 2.66 -6.28
CA ILE A 5 7.79 2.34 -5.40
C ILE A 5 6.48 2.56 -6.15
N VAL A 6 5.43 1.87 -5.70
CA VAL A 6 4.07 2.03 -6.19
C VAL A 6 3.16 2.28 -4.99
N ILE A 7 2.40 3.37 -5.02
CA ILE A 7 1.37 3.66 -4.02
C ILE A 7 0.01 3.66 -4.73
N SER A 8 -0.92 2.84 -4.27
CA SER A 8 -2.33 2.99 -4.58
C SER A 8 -3.08 3.48 -3.36
N ALA A 9 -3.91 4.52 -3.47
CA ALA A 9 -4.67 5.03 -2.34
C ALA A 9 -6.02 5.62 -2.76
N THR A 10 -7.10 5.13 -2.15
CA THR A 10 -8.47 5.63 -2.34
C THR A 10 -8.83 6.67 -1.28
N ALA A 11 -9.86 7.48 -1.51
CA ALA A 11 -10.33 8.51 -0.58
C ALA A 11 -9.22 9.47 -0.07
N VAL A 12 -8.19 9.70 -0.88
CA VAL A 12 -7.03 10.52 -0.54
C VAL A 12 -7.43 12.00 -0.46
N PRO A 13 -7.26 12.68 0.69
CA PRO A 13 -7.49 14.12 0.79
C PRO A 13 -6.62 14.93 -0.18
N ASP A 14 -7.11 16.08 -0.66
CA ASP A 14 -6.41 16.90 -1.67
C ASP A 14 -4.98 17.27 -1.28
N HIS A 15 -4.74 17.59 0.00
CA HIS A 15 -3.41 17.92 0.49
C HIS A 15 -2.42 16.74 0.38
N LEU A 16 -2.90 15.52 0.56
CA LEU A 16 -2.09 14.30 0.43
C LEU A 16 -1.85 13.96 -1.04
N ARG A 17 -2.83 14.19 -1.93
CA ARG A 17 -2.64 14.08 -3.38
C ARG A 17 -1.52 15.00 -3.85
N GLY A 18 -1.53 16.26 -3.43
CA GLY A 18 -0.45 17.21 -3.73
C GLY A 18 0.90 16.80 -3.13
N ALA A 19 0.93 16.14 -1.98
CA ALA A 19 2.17 15.60 -1.40
C ALA A 19 2.72 14.41 -2.22
N LEU A 20 1.86 13.49 -2.66
CA LEU A 20 2.26 12.36 -3.50
C LEU A 20 2.74 12.80 -4.87
N SER A 21 2.00 13.69 -5.55
CA SER A 21 2.34 14.18 -6.89
C SER A 21 3.63 15.03 -6.94
N ARG A 22 4.15 15.49 -5.79
CA ARG A 22 5.47 16.15 -5.73
C ARG A 22 6.63 15.18 -5.93
N TRP A 23 6.45 13.91 -5.58
CA TRP A 23 7.50 12.90 -5.58
C TRP A 23 7.26 11.76 -6.57
N LEU A 24 5.99 11.50 -6.88
CA LEU A 24 5.53 10.37 -7.68
C LEU A 24 4.66 10.86 -8.83
N LEU A 25 4.61 10.09 -9.91
CA LEU A 25 3.71 10.31 -11.03
C LEU A 25 2.38 9.59 -10.80
N GLU A 26 1.26 10.30 -10.83
CA GLU A 26 -0.08 9.69 -10.86
C GLU A 26 -0.35 9.14 -12.27
N VAL A 27 -0.03 7.86 -12.52
CA VAL A 27 -0.10 7.24 -13.85
C VAL A 27 -1.53 6.87 -14.26
N THR A 28 -2.38 6.59 -13.27
CA THR A 28 -3.84 6.50 -13.39
C THR A 28 -4.45 7.05 -12.10
N PRO A 29 -5.75 7.37 -12.06
CA PRO A 29 -6.37 7.85 -10.83
C PRO A 29 -6.04 6.92 -9.66
N GLN A 30 -5.56 7.50 -8.55
CA GLN A 30 -5.24 6.80 -7.30
C GLN A 30 -4.04 5.84 -7.39
N LEU A 31 -3.27 5.84 -8.48
CA LEU A 31 -2.06 5.03 -8.66
C LEU A 31 -0.85 5.91 -8.93
N TYR A 32 0.09 5.89 -8.00
CA TYR A 32 1.30 6.71 -8.00
C TYR A 32 2.54 5.83 -8.15
N VAL A 33 3.45 6.19 -9.05
CA VAL A 33 4.69 5.45 -9.31
C VAL A 33 5.88 6.40 -9.32
N GLY A 34 7.00 6.02 -8.71
CA GLY A 34 8.21 6.82 -8.75
C GLY A 34 9.40 6.16 -8.08
N THR A 35 10.60 6.71 -8.27
CA THR A 35 11.83 6.21 -7.64
C THR A 35 12.30 7.19 -6.58
N VAL A 36 12.28 6.76 -5.32
CA VAL A 36 12.63 7.61 -4.16
C VAL A 36 13.53 6.85 -3.19
N SER A 37 14.18 7.58 -2.28
CA SER A 37 14.95 6.96 -1.20
C SER A 37 14.02 6.26 -0.19
N ALA A 38 14.55 5.27 0.54
CA ALA A 38 13.81 4.61 1.62
C ALA A 38 13.21 5.61 2.63
N ARG A 39 13.97 6.65 3.00
CA ARG A 39 13.49 7.72 3.87
C ARG A 39 12.24 8.42 3.31
N VAL A 40 12.30 8.84 2.05
CA VAL A 40 11.17 9.53 1.41
C VAL A 40 9.97 8.59 1.28
N ARG A 41 10.19 7.33 0.90
CA ARG A 41 9.14 6.30 0.89
C ARG A 41 8.46 6.19 2.26
N ASP A 42 9.23 6.10 3.35
CA ASP A 42 8.69 5.91 4.69
C ASP A 42 7.90 7.15 5.18
N GLU A 43 8.38 8.36 4.85
CA GLU A 43 7.68 9.62 5.13
C GLU A 43 6.36 9.74 4.33
N LEU A 44 6.38 9.38 3.04
CA LEU A 44 5.18 9.32 2.21
C LEU A 44 4.19 8.30 2.76
N TRP A 45 4.66 7.09 3.11
CA TRP A 45 3.80 6.04 3.65
C TRP A 45 3.15 6.44 4.97
N THR A 46 3.91 7.04 5.89
CA THR A 46 3.40 7.52 7.17
C THR A 46 2.28 8.53 6.95
N SER A 47 2.46 9.46 6.02
CA SER A 47 1.46 10.46 5.67
C SER A 47 0.21 9.82 5.07
N VAL A 48 0.37 8.87 4.15
CA VAL A 48 -0.74 8.16 3.52
C VAL A 48 -1.55 7.35 4.55
N ALA A 49 -0.87 6.58 5.38
CA ALA A 49 -1.50 5.72 6.38
C ALA A 49 -2.27 6.53 7.44
N ALA A 50 -1.76 7.70 7.82
CA ALA A 50 -2.42 8.59 8.78
C ALA A 50 -3.69 9.27 8.24
N SER A 51 -3.82 9.43 6.92
CA SER A 51 -4.91 10.18 6.29
C SER A 51 -6.00 9.31 5.66
N ILE A 52 -5.88 7.98 5.70
CA ILE A 52 -6.66 7.10 4.82
C ILE A 52 -8.15 7.00 5.16
N GLY A 53 -8.57 7.36 6.39
CA GLY A 53 -9.99 7.34 6.80
C GLY A 53 -10.68 6.01 6.46
N ASP A 54 -11.83 6.09 5.79
CA ASP A 54 -12.61 4.94 5.30
C ASP A 54 -12.09 4.35 3.97
N GLY A 55 -11.00 4.91 3.43
CA GLY A 55 -10.36 4.45 2.20
C GLY A 55 -9.48 3.22 2.40
N THR A 56 -8.70 2.92 1.35
CA THR A 56 -7.67 1.87 1.37
C THR A 56 -6.42 2.40 0.71
N ALA A 57 -5.25 2.13 1.32
CA ALA A 57 -3.96 2.39 0.72
C ALA A 57 -3.09 1.12 0.70
N VAL A 58 -2.29 1.01 -0.35
CA VAL A 58 -1.29 -0.03 -0.58
C VAL A 58 0.00 0.65 -1.05
N LEU A 59 1.12 0.30 -0.44
CA LEU A 59 2.47 0.61 -0.91
C LEU A 59 3.15 -0.69 -1.27
N ALA A 60 3.71 -0.77 -2.47
CA ALA A 60 4.66 -1.80 -2.88
C ALA A 60 6.05 -1.18 -3.08
N HIS A 61 7.08 -1.83 -2.55
CA HIS A 61 8.46 -1.45 -2.82
C HIS A 61 9.39 -2.67 -2.83
N PRO A 62 10.53 -2.60 -3.54
CA PRO A 62 11.54 -3.65 -3.55
C PRO A 62 11.99 -4.03 -2.14
N ASP A 63 12.20 -5.33 -1.95
CA ASP A 63 12.72 -5.91 -0.73
C ASP A 63 13.46 -7.21 -1.06
N ALA A 64 14.35 -7.65 -0.16
CA ALA A 64 15.21 -8.82 -0.35
C ALA A 64 14.50 -10.11 0.08
N ASN A 65 13.39 -10.44 -0.58
CA ASN A 65 12.63 -11.68 -0.37
C ASN A 65 12.36 -12.39 -1.71
N GLU A 66 11.76 -13.58 -1.66
CA GLU A 66 11.48 -14.43 -2.83
C GLU A 66 10.65 -13.70 -3.92
N GLN A 67 9.74 -12.82 -3.51
CA GLN A 67 8.87 -12.08 -4.42
C GLN A 67 9.53 -10.80 -4.96
N GLY A 68 10.67 -10.38 -4.40
CA GLY A 68 11.41 -9.18 -4.78
C GLY A 68 10.76 -7.87 -4.36
N PHE A 69 9.67 -7.91 -3.59
CA PHE A 69 8.98 -6.73 -3.06
C PHE A 69 8.22 -7.06 -1.77
N THR A 70 7.86 -6.04 -1.02
CA THR A 70 6.96 -6.15 0.13
C THR A 70 5.80 -5.18 0.01
N LEU A 71 4.70 -5.49 0.70
CA LEU A 71 3.48 -4.69 0.71
C LEU A 71 3.22 -4.10 2.09
N HIS A 72 2.96 -2.80 2.12
CA HIS A 72 2.34 -2.14 3.27
C HIS A 72 0.92 -1.76 2.89
N THR A 73 0.01 -1.86 3.85
CA THR A 73 -1.39 -1.58 3.58
C THR A 73 -1.96 -0.73 4.74
N ALA A 74 -2.81 0.28 4.48
CA ALA A 74 -3.60 1.02 5.50
C ALA A 74 -5.10 1.15 5.15
N GLY A 75 -5.99 1.31 6.14
CA GLY A 75 -7.45 1.51 5.95
C GLY A 75 -8.31 0.23 5.97
N THR A 76 -9.62 0.40 5.72
CA THR A 76 -10.63 -0.68 5.75
C THR A 76 -10.61 -1.45 4.44
N ARG A 77 -10.43 -2.79 4.48
CA ARG A 77 -10.17 -3.58 3.26
C ARG A 77 -10.96 -4.87 3.21
N ARG A 78 -11.49 -5.17 2.01
CA ARG A 78 -11.90 -6.53 1.63
C ARG A 78 -10.71 -7.40 1.20
N ARG A 79 -9.59 -6.78 0.82
CA ARG A 79 -8.33 -7.44 0.41
C ARG A 79 -7.25 -7.22 1.46
N HIS A 80 -6.67 -8.28 2.00
CA HIS A 80 -5.63 -8.19 3.02
C HIS A 80 -4.45 -9.11 2.70
N PRO A 81 -3.21 -8.68 2.99
CA PRO A 81 -2.05 -9.56 2.89
C PRO A 81 -2.20 -10.76 3.81
N LEU A 82 -1.81 -11.94 3.32
CA LEU A 82 -1.73 -13.19 4.05
C LEU A 82 -0.35 -13.79 3.82
N ASP A 83 0.26 -14.32 4.89
CA ASP A 83 1.46 -15.14 4.76
C ASP A 83 1.05 -16.58 4.38
N PHE A 84 1.72 -17.12 3.37
CA PHE A 84 1.56 -18.50 2.93
C PHE A 84 2.94 -19.09 2.67
N ASP A 85 3.49 -19.80 3.67
CA ASP A 85 4.84 -20.36 3.65
C ASP A 85 5.92 -19.33 3.28
N GLY A 86 5.84 -18.12 3.86
CA GLY A 86 6.78 -17.03 3.60
C GLY A 86 6.50 -16.21 2.34
N LEU A 87 5.46 -16.55 1.56
CA LEU A 87 4.97 -15.73 0.45
C LEU A 87 3.85 -14.82 0.93
N THR A 88 3.90 -13.55 0.52
CA THR A 88 2.77 -12.63 0.70
C THR A 88 1.75 -12.82 -0.43
N LEU A 89 0.57 -13.32 -0.08
CA LEU A 89 -0.60 -13.43 -0.97
C LEU A 89 -1.68 -12.42 -0.57
N ILE A 90 -2.70 -12.24 -1.41
CA ILE A 90 -3.85 -11.37 -1.11
C ILE A 90 -5.11 -12.21 -0.90
N GLY A 91 -5.57 -12.27 0.35
CA GLY A 91 -6.87 -12.83 0.69
C GLY A 91 -8.00 -11.87 0.32
N PHE A 92 -9.12 -12.40 -0.13
CA PHE A 92 -10.34 -11.63 -0.40
C PHE A 92 -11.48 -12.11 0.49
N ARG A 93 -11.99 -11.22 1.36
CA ARG A 93 -13.14 -11.48 2.20
C ARG A 93 -14.43 -11.09 1.48
N GLN A 94 -15.28 -12.08 1.16
CA GLN A 94 -16.67 -11.81 0.84
C GLN A 94 -17.44 -11.49 2.14
N GLU A 95 -18.30 -10.48 2.12
CA GLU A 95 -19.26 -10.26 3.19
C GLU A 95 -20.21 -11.48 3.22
N GLY A 96 -20.16 -12.26 4.31
CA GLY A 96 -21.03 -13.43 4.52
C GLY A 96 -20.35 -14.77 4.82
N GLN A 97 -19.01 -14.87 4.78
CA GLN A 97 -18.32 -16.08 5.22
C GLN A 97 -17.89 -15.94 6.69
N GLU A 98 -18.53 -16.74 7.55
CA GLU A 98 -18.23 -16.90 8.97
C GLU A 98 -16.75 -17.23 9.16
N THR A 99 -16.10 -16.52 10.08
CA THR A 99 -14.66 -16.60 10.33
C THR A 99 -14.28 -18.03 10.67
N ALA A 100 -13.54 -18.72 9.80
CA ALA A 100 -12.84 -19.93 10.20
C ALA A 100 -11.92 -19.54 11.36
N LYS A 101 -12.09 -20.24 12.49
CA LYS A 101 -11.49 -19.91 13.78
C LYS A 101 -9.96 -19.78 13.62
N PRO A 102 -9.35 -18.67 14.11
CA PRO A 102 -7.90 -18.59 14.13
C PRO A 102 -7.36 -19.65 15.11
N LEU A 103 -6.23 -20.26 14.73
CA LEU A 103 -5.46 -21.21 15.57
C LEU A 103 -5.00 -20.55 16.87
#